data_AF-A0AA35VDV6-F1
#
_entry.id   AF-A0AA35VDV6-F1
#
_cell.length_a   1.000
_cell.length_b   1.000
_cell.length_c   1.000
_cell.angle_alpha   90.00
_cell.angle_beta   90.00
_cell.angle_gamma   90.00
#
_symmetry.space_group_name_H-M   'P 1'
#
loop_
_entity.id
_entity.type
_entity.pdbx_description
1 polymer ?
#
loop_
_entity_poly.entity_id
_entity_poly.type
_entity_poly.pdbx_seq_one_letter_code
_entity_poly.pdbx_strand_id
1 'polypeptide(L)'
;MAGFDWDDGNWLKCGKHGVSHAEIEQVLLGEPAVMADPHPGEPRMRAIGRTEAERYVFLVFMFRTISSQTRLCPISARYMHQKEIDHYEQKK
;
A
#
# COMPACT_ATOMS: atom_id res chain seq x y z
N MET A 1 -13.00 5.34 11.54
CA MET A 1 -11.84 4.56 11.08
C MET A 1 -12.28 3.75 9.87
N ALA A 2 -11.62 3.93 8.72
CA ALA A 2 -11.85 3.09 7.55
C ALA A 2 -11.20 1.72 7.83
N GLY A 3 -11.97 0.63 7.80
CA GLY A 3 -11.41 -0.72 7.87
C GLY A 3 -10.66 -1.10 6.59
N PHE A 4 -9.88 -2.17 6.65
CA PHE A 4 -9.28 -2.80 5.48
C PHE A 4 -10.24 -3.81 4.86
N ASP A 5 -10.21 -3.89 3.54
CA ASP A 5 -10.91 -4.91 2.76
C ASP A 5 -9.87 -5.81 2.08
N TRP A 6 -9.71 -6.99 2.66
CA TRP A 6 -8.80 -8.04 2.22
C TRP A 6 -9.56 -9.12 1.45
N ASP A 7 -10.29 -8.73 0.41
CA ASP A 7 -10.93 -9.71 -0.46
C ASP A 7 -9.89 -10.76 -0.95
N ASP A 8 -10.27 -12.03 -0.98
CA ASP A 8 -9.39 -13.19 -1.15
C ASP A 8 -8.52 -13.08 -2.43
N GLY A 9 -9.05 -12.44 -3.47
CA GLY A 9 -8.35 -12.18 -4.73
C GLY A 9 -7.23 -11.14 -4.65
N ASN A 10 -7.33 -10.17 -3.73
CA ASN A 10 -6.31 -9.13 -3.54
C ASN A 10 -5.17 -9.62 -2.66
N TRP A 11 -5.46 -10.36 -1.60
CA TRP A 11 -4.42 -10.90 -0.72
C TRP A 11 -3.48 -11.87 -1.45
N LEU A 12 -4.02 -12.75 -2.30
CA LEU A 12 -3.21 -13.70 -3.08
C LEU A 12 -2.15 -13.00 -3.97
N LYS A 13 -2.34 -11.72 -4.29
CA LYS A 13 -1.37 -10.90 -5.03
C LYS A 13 -0.36 -10.20 -4.10
N CYS A 14 -0.81 -9.67 -2.97
CA CYS A 14 0.05 -9.01 -1.99
C CYS A 14 1.00 -10.00 -1.28
N GLY A 15 0.47 -11.13 -0.80
CA GLY A 15 1.24 -12.12 -0.03
C GLY A 15 2.36 -12.81 -0.81
N LYS A 16 2.34 -12.76 -2.15
CA LYS A 16 3.39 -13.33 -3.01
C LYS A 16 4.75 -12.64 -2.85
N HIS A 17 4.77 -11.41 -2.35
CA HIS A 17 5.99 -10.60 -2.25
C HIS A 17 6.57 -10.51 -0.83
N GLY A 18 6.05 -11.32 0.10
CA GLY A 18 6.61 -11.47 1.45
C GLY A 18 6.30 -10.33 2.43
N VAL A 19 5.44 -9.37 2.05
CA VAL A 19 4.93 -8.33 2.96
C VAL A 19 3.68 -8.85 3.64
N SER A 20 3.64 -8.79 4.97
CA SER A 20 2.50 -9.27 5.75
C SER A 20 1.32 -8.28 5.75
N HIS A 21 0.11 -8.78 6.07
CA HIS A 21 -1.05 -7.92 6.33
C HIS A 21 -0.72 -6.83 7.35
N ALA A 22 -0.11 -7.22 8.48
CA ALA A 22 0.24 -6.30 9.54
C ALA A 22 1.16 -5.16 9.06
N GLU A 23 2.16 -5.46 8.25
CA GLU A 23 3.06 -4.43 7.70
C GLU A 23 2.33 -3.50 6.72
N ILE A 24 1.41 -4.03 5.92
CA ILE A 24 0.60 -3.20 5.00
C ILE A 24 -0.31 -2.26 5.80
N GLU A 25 -1.02 -2.78 6.79
CA GLU A 25 -1.88 -1.96 7.65
C GLU A 25 -1.06 -0.94 8.42
N GLN A 26 0.09 -1.34 8.96
CA GLN A 26 1.01 -0.46 9.65
C GLN A 26 1.45 0.71 8.75
N VAL A 27 1.86 0.42 7.52
CA VAL A 27 2.29 1.46 6.57
C VAL A 27 1.12 2.38 6.19
N LEU A 28 -0.08 1.85 5.96
CA LEU A 28 -1.24 2.65 5.56
C LEU A 28 -1.87 3.47 6.70
N LEU A 29 -1.76 3.00 7.95
CA LEU A 29 -2.27 3.70 9.15
C LEU A 29 -1.26 4.66 9.78
N GLY A 30 0.02 4.57 9.43
CA GLY A 30 1.01 5.56 9.80
C GLY A 30 0.85 6.83 8.98
N GLU A 31 1.92 7.28 8.34
CA GLU A 31 1.91 8.48 7.49
C GLU A 31 2.74 8.21 6.22
N PRO A 32 2.25 7.37 5.30
CA PRO A 32 2.97 7.09 4.07
C PRO A 32 2.95 8.30 3.15
N ALA A 33 3.97 8.43 2.30
CA ALA A 33 3.88 9.32 1.16
C ALA A 33 2.90 8.73 0.14
N VAL A 34 1.81 9.44 -0.14
CA VAL A 34 0.75 8.99 -1.04
C VAL A 34 0.74 9.82 -2.33
N MET A 35 0.64 9.15 -3.47
CA MET A 35 0.56 9.78 -4.78
C MET A 35 -0.45 9.07 -5.68
N ALA A 36 -0.99 9.77 -6.67
CA ALA A 36 -1.88 9.16 -7.66
C ALA A 36 -1.13 8.07 -8.46
N ASP A 37 -1.77 6.92 -8.66
CA ASP A 37 -1.28 5.92 -9.61
C ASP A 37 -1.77 6.33 -11.01
N PRO A 38 -0.89 6.50 -12.02
CA PRO A 38 -1.27 6.82 -13.40
C PRO A 38 -1.87 5.59 -14.11
N HIS A 39 -2.89 4.98 -13.50
CA HIS A 39 -3.64 3.87 -14.06
C HIS A 39 -4.87 4.40 -14.78
N PRO A 40 -5.09 4.03 -16.06
CA PRO A 40 -6.33 4.36 -16.73
C PRO A 40 -7.49 3.53 -16.14
N GLY A 41 -8.58 4.18 -15.77
CA GLY A 41 -9.78 3.51 -15.25
C GLY A 41 -10.01 3.76 -13.75
N GLU A 42 -10.01 2.69 -12.95
CA GLU A 42 -10.31 2.79 -11.51
C GLU A 42 -9.26 3.65 -10.77
N PRO A 43 -9.69 4.62 -9.94
CA PRO A 43 -8.77 5.48 -9.20
C PRO A 43 -7.97 4.66 -8.19
N ARG A 44 -6.65 4.62 -8.39
CA ARG A 44 -5.68 3.95 -7.53
C ARG A 44 -4.69 4.95 -6.97
N MET A 45 -4.13 4.61 -5.83
CA MET A 45 -3.11 5.38 -5.14
C MET A 45 -1.89 4.50 -4.92
N ARG A 46 -0.72 5.13 -4.99
CA ARG A 46 0.55 4.54 -4.53
C ARG A 46 0.86 5.09 -3.15
N ALA A 47 1.33 4.23 -2.27
CA ALA A 47 1.88 4.59 -0.98
C ALA A 47 3.33 4.11 -0.90
N ILE A 48 4.21 4.95 -0.38
CA ILE A 48 5.54 4.57 0.07
C ILE A 48 5.59 4.87 1.56
N GLY A 49 5.91 3.85 2.36
CA GLY A 49 6.15 4.05 3.78
C GLY A 49 7.17 3.06 4.31
N ARG A 50 7.45 3.17 5.60
CA ARG A 50 8.47 2.39 6.28
C ARG A 50 7.83 1.64 7.44
N THR A 51 8.10 0.35 7.54
CA THR A 51 7.63 -0.47 8.67
C THR A 51 8.44 -0.16 9.94
N GLU A 52 8.02 -0.72 11.07
CA GLU A 52 8.74 -0.58 12.35
C GLU A 52 10.11 -1.24 12.30
N ALA A 53 10.26 -2.29 11.47
CA ALA A 53 11.53 -2.95 11.18
C ALA A 53 12.41 -2.17 10.18
N GLU A 54 12.11 -0.89 9.95
CA GLU A 54 12.82 0.02 9.03
C GLU A 54 12.85 -0.43 7.56
N ARG A 55 11.91 -1.27 7.14
CA ARG A 55 11.82 -1.72 5.74
C ARG A 55 10.88 -0.84 4.94
N TYR A 56 11.36 -0.33 3.81
CA TYR A 56 10.52 0.43 2.88
C TYR A 56 9.58 -0.49 2.12
N VAL A 57 8.30 -0.12 2.09
CA VAL A 57 7.24 -0.83 1.39
C VAL A 57 6.62 0.10 0.37
N PHE A 58 6.53 -0.40 -0.87
CA PHE A 58 5.74 0.20 -1.93
C PHE A 58 4.39 -0.53 -2.00
N LEU A 59 3.30 0.25 -1.93
CA LEU A 59 1.93 -0.25 -2.01
C LEU A 59 1.14 0.43 -3.12
N VAL A 60 0.21 -0.32 -3.68
CA VAL A 60 -0.88 0.20 -4.51
C VAL A 60 -2.18 -0.16 -3.83
N PHE A 61 -3.06 0.81 -3.63
CA PHE A 61 -4.36 0.63 -2.99
C PHE A 61 -5.42 1.51 -3.65
N MET A 62 -6.67 1.28 -3.29
CA MET A 62 -7.79 2.15 -3.67
C MET A 62 -8.77 2.29 -2.50
N PHE A 63 -9.65 3.29 -2.59
CA PHE A 63 -10.79 3.41 -1.70
C PHE A 63 -12.01 2.74 -2.33
N ARG A 64 -12.74 1.95 -1.54
CA ARG A 64 -14.05 1.41 -1.93
C ARG A 64 -15.09 1.73 -0.87
N THR A 65 -16.32 2.01 -1.30
CA THR A 65 -17.45 2.15 -0.38
C THR A 65 -18.18 0.82 -0.31
N ILE A 66 -18.17 0.17 0.85
CA ILE A 66 -18.85 -1.10 1.12
C ILE A 66 -19.82 -0.85 2.27
N SER A 67 -21.11 -1.13 2.06
CA SER A 67 -22.16 -0.95 3.08
C SER A 67 -22.13 0.46 3.72
N SER A 68 -21.98 1.49 2.88
CA SER A 68 -21.87 2.91 3.26
C SER A 68 -20.62 3.29 4.07
N GLN A 69 -19.60 2.43 4.13
CA GLN A 69 -18.32 2.73 4.78
C GLN A 69 -17.19 2.72 3.76
N THR A 70 -16.35 3.76 3.78
CA THR A 70 -15.10 3.76 3.02
C THR A 70 -14.12 2.76 3.64
N ARG A 71 -13.53 1.94 2.78
CA ARG A 71 -12.53 0.92 3.09
C ARG A 71 -11.28 1.15 2.27
N LEU A 72 -10.14 0.84 2.86
CA LEU A 72 -8.86 0.74 2.16
C LEU A 72 -8.76 -0.66 1.56
N CYS A 73 -8.55 -0.75 0.25
CA CYS A 73 -8.40 -2.01 -0.46
C CYS A 73 -6.98 -2.10 -1.03
N PRO A 74 -6.03 -2.73 -0.33
CA PRO A 74 -4.70 -2.99 -0.86
C PRO A 74 -4.80 -3.88 -2.10
N ILE A 75 -4.13 -3.50 -3.20
CA ILE A 75 -4.12 -4.21 -4.49
C ILE A 75 -2.79 -4.94 -4.69
N SER A 76 -1.69 -4.31 -4.29
CA SER A 76 -0.34 -4.86 -4.36
C SER A 76 0.54 -4.24 -3.28
N ALA A 77 1.46 -5.02 -2.73
CA ALA A 77 2.46 -4.56 -1.78
C ALA A 77 3.77 -5.34 -2.00
N ARG A 78 4.90 -4.66 -1.88
CA ARG A 78 6.24 -5.28 -1.91
C ARG A 78 7.25 -4.42 -1.15
N TYR A 79 8.32 -5.05 -0.71
CA TYR A 79 9.50 -4.28 -0.29
C TYR A 79 10.13 -3.57 -1.48
N MET A 80 10.66 -2.37 -1.23
CA MET A 80 11.42 -1.62 -2.22
C MET A 80 12.84 -2.18 -2.33
N HIS A 81 13.41 -2.13 -3.53
CA HIS A 81 14.83 -2.39 -3.74
C HIS A 81 15.67 -1.18 -3.33
N GLN A 82 16.95 -1.39 -2.99
CA GLN A 82 17.84 -0.31 -2.52
C GLN A 82 17.85 0.91 -3.46
N LYS A 83 17.96 0.69 -4.77
CA LYS A 83 17.93 1.79 -5.76
C LYS A 83 16.65 2.64 -5.71
N GLU A 84 15.52 2.02 -5.41
CA GLU A 84 14.24 2.73 -5.31
C GLU A 84 14.18 3.55 -4.01
N ILE A 85 14.75 3.01 -2.92
CA ILE A 85 14.87 3.69 -1.63
C ILE A 85 15.78 4.91 -1.78
N ASP A 86 16.97 4.73 -2.35
CA ASP A 86 17.93 5.82 -2.56
C ASP A 86 17.30 6.96 -3.39
N HIS A 87 16.54 6.59 -4.43
CA HIS A 87 15.85 7.57 -5.27
C HIS A 87 14.72 8.31 -4.53
N TYR A 88 13.97 7.60 -3.68
CA TYR A 88 12.90 8.17 -2.88
C TYR A 88 13.45 9.14 -1.83
N GLU A 89 14.47 8.74 -1.08
CA GLU A 89 15.09 9.56 -0.02
C GLU A 89 15.82 10.79 -0.58
N GLN A 90 16.37 10.73 -1.79
CA GLN A 90 16.95 11.92 -2.46
C GLN A 90 15.89 12.94 -2.91
N LYS A 91 14.64 12.51 -3.08
CA LYS A 91 13.53 13.34 -3.57
C LYS A 91 12.57 13.81 -2.48
N LYS A 92 12.74 13.28 -1.26
CA LYS A 92 11.98 13.66 -0.07
C LYS A 92 12.54 14.96 0.50
#